data_AF-A0A954L2K9-F1
#
_entry.id   AF-A0A954L2K9-F1
#
_cell.length_a   1.000
_cell.length_b   1.000
_cell.length_c   1.000
_cell.angle_alpha   90.00
_cell.angle_beta   90.00
_cell.angle_gamma   90.00
#
_symmetry.space_group_name_H-M   'P 1'
#
loop_
_entity.id
_entity.type
_entity.pdbx_description
1 polymer ?
#
loop_
_entity_poly.entity_id
_entity_poly.type
_entity_poly.pdbx_seq_one_letter_code
_entity_poly.pdbx_strand_id
1 'polypeptide(L)'
;PWARVILRFKCLRQVEKLRSQRAMLSDEVLAKLADRGESRSAEAVAARGKALHECLQQFSAEHRELLLAPHSSATSVVELSECREKTPNALYKLLGRLREQLADCIRLKLPAEVP
;
A
#
# COMPACT_ATOMS: atom_id res chain seq x y z
N PRO A 1 -43.05 15.99 -19.09
CA PRO A 1 -42.07 15.07 -19.72
C PRO A 1 -40.63 15.61 -19.78
N TRP A 2 -40.39 16.78 -20.40
CA TRP A 2 -39.06 17.41 -20.57
C TRP A 2 -38.34 17.83 -19.27
N ALA A 3 -39.05 18.46 -18.33
CA ALA A 3 -38.49 18.93 -17.06
C ALA A 3 -37.89 17.80 -16.20
N ARG A 4 -38.46 16.59 -16.26
CA ARG A 4 -37.94 15.40 -15.56
C ARG A 4 -36.57 14.98 -16.11
N VAL A 5 -36.39 15.09 -17.43
CA VAL A 5 -35.14 14.78 -18.12
C VAL A 5 -34.07 15.80 -17.75
N ILE A 6 -34.41 17.09 -17.77
CA ILE A 6 -33.50 18.18 -17.35
C ILE A 6 -33.08 18.02 -15.89
N LEU A 7 -34.02 17.72 -15.00
CA LEU A 7 -33.75 17.49 -13.58
C LEU A 7 -32.80 16.29 -13.40
N ARG A 8 -33.06 15.17 -14.09
CA ARG A 8 -32.19 13.98 -14.06
C ARG A 8 -30.76 14.32 -14.49
N PHE A 9 -30.58 15.05 -15.58
CA PHE A 9 -29.24 15.42 -16.06
C PHE A 9 -28.53 16.42 -15.13
N LYS A 10 -29.26 17.36 -14.52
CA LYS A 10 -28.68 18.24 -13.48
C LYS A 10 -28.22 17.46 -12.26
N CYS A 11 -29.01 16.50 -11.78
CA CYS A 11 -28.64 15.63 -10.67
C CYS A 11 -27.41 14.78 -11.01
N LEU A 12 -27.38 14.14 -12.18
CA LEU A 12 -26.22 13.34 -12.62
C LEU A 12 -24.94 14.18 -12.70
N ARG A 13 -25.01 15.38 -13.29
CA ARG A 13 -23.87 16.29 -13.37
C ARG A 13 -23.37 16.75 -12.00
N GLN A 14 -24.27 16.96 -11.05
CA GLN A 14 -23.90 17.30 -9.68
C GLN A 14 -23.22 16.11 -8.98
N VAL A 15 -23.71 14.88 -9.17
CA VAL A 15 -23.07 13.67 -8.65
C VAL A 15 -21.69 13.46 -9.27
N GLU A 16 -21.53 13.65 -10.58
CA GLU A 16 -20.23 13.57 -11.26
C GLU A 16 -19.25 14.63 -10.73
N LYS A 17 -19.71 15.86 -10.53
CA LYS A 17 -18.89 16.94 -9.93
C LYS A 17 -18.44 16.58 -8.52
N LEU A 18 -19.34 16.06 -7.68
CA LEU A 18 -19.02 15.64 -6.32
C LEU A 18 -18.09 14.43 -6.28
N ARG A 19 -18.18 13.51 -7.25
CA ARG A 19 -17.24 12.37 -7.38
C ARG A 19 -15.84 12.81 -7.82
N SER A 20 -15.77 13.79 -8.72
CA SER A 20 -14.51 14.36 -9.22
C SER A 20 -13.83 15.28 -8.21
N GLN A 21 -14.63 15.91 -7.34
CA GLN A 21 -14.13 16.55 -6.12
C GLN A 21 -13.59 15.47 -5.20
N ARG A 22 -12.30 15.17 -5.37
CA ARG A 22 -11.48 14.32 -4.50
C ARG A 22 -11.85 14.65 -3.06
N ALA A 23 -12.50 13.72 -2.36
CA ALA A 23 -12.93 13.94 -0.99
C ALA A 23 -11.70 14.33 -0.16
N MET A 24 -11.54 15.62 0.13
CA MET A 24 -10.50 16.06 1.04
C MET A 24 -10.92 15.57 2.41
N LEU A 25 -9.97 14.94 3.10
CA LEU A 25 -10.16 14.57 4.50
C LEU A 25 -10.48 15.86 5.27
N SER A 26 -11.45 15.81 6.18
CA SER A 26 -11.71 16.96 7.04
C SER A 26 -10.49 17.24 7.92
N ASP A 27 -10.36 18.48 8.38
CA ASP A 27 -9.27 18.85 9.30
C ASP A 27 -9.27 17.99 10.57
N GLU A 28 -10.45 17.56 11.04
CA GLU A 28 -10.57 16.61 12.15
C GLU A 28 -9.93 15.25 11.83
N VAL A 29 -10.13 14.73 10.61
CA VAL A 29 -9.53 13.46 10.19
C VAL A 29 -8.03 13.62 9.99
N LEU A 30 -7.57 14.76 9.47
CA LEU A 30 -6.14 15.07 9.37
C LEU A 30 -5.48 15.15 10.75
N ALA A 31 -6.11 15.81 11.73
CA ALA A 31 -5.62 15.89 13.09
C ALA A 31 -5.53 14.49 13.75
N LYS A 32 -6.54 13.64 13.56
CA LYS A 32 -6.50 12.25 14.05
C LYS A 32 -5.39 11.42 13.40
N LEU A 33 -5.10 11.64 12.11
CA LEU A 33 -4.00 10.96 11.42
C LEU A 33 -2.63 11.43 11.95
N ALA A 34 -2.49 12.73 12.22
CA ALA A 34 -1.28 13.31 12.80
C ALA A 34 -1.02 12.77 14.22
N ASP A 35 -2.04 12.81 15.08
CA ASP A 35 -1.97 12.29 16.46
C ASP A 35 -1.63 10.79 16.49
N ARG A 36 -2.21 10.00 15.59
CA ARG A 36 -1.86 8.57 15.43
C ARG A 36 -0.42 8.35 14.95
N GLY A 37 0.14 9.30 14.22
CA GLY A 37 1.54 9.30 13.80
C GLY A 37 2.49 9.58 14.97
N GLU A 38 2.17 10.58 15.79
CA GLU A 38 2.98 11.03 16.92
C GLU A 38 2.91 10.07 18.13
N SER A 39 1.76 9.44 18.35
CA SER A 39 1.54 8.44 19.41
C SER A 39 2.28 7.11 19.18
N ARG A 40 2.91 6.92 18.02
CA ARG A 40 3.75 5.74 17.77
C ARG A 40 5.05 5.85 18.56
N SER A 41 5.17 5.02 19.60
CA SER A 41 6.40 4.97 20.40
C SER A 41 7.63 4.64 19.53
N ALA A 42 8.76 5.28 19.83
CA ALA A 42 10.01 5.03 19.11
C ALA A 42 10.43 3.55 19.21
N GLU A 43 10.14 2.90 20.34
CA GLU A 43 10.37 1.47 20.54
C GLU A 43 9.50 0.62 19.60
N ALA A 44 8.23 0.98 19.40
CA ALA A 44 7.34 0.26 18.49
C ALA A 44 7.77 0.41 17.03
N VAL A 45 8.32 1.57 16.64
CA VAL A 45 8.91 1.77 15.31
C VAL A 45 10.19 0.94 15.15
N ALA A 46 11.07 0.96 16.15
CA ALA A 46 12.30 0.16 16.15
C ALA A 46 12.03 -1.35 16.11
N ALA A 47 11.03 -1.83 16.87
CA ALA A 47 10.63 -3.23 16.87
C ALA A 47 10.11 -3.67 15.50
N ARG A 48 9.30 -2.85 14.83
CA ARG A 48 8.85 -3.09 13.43
C ARG A 48 10.04 -3.15 12.47
N GLY A 49 10.99 -2.22 12.57
CA GLY A 49 12.19 -2.22 11.75
C GLY A 49 13.04 -3.48 11.94
N LYS A 50 13.23 -3.91 13.19
CA LYS A 50 13.96 -5.13 13.53
C LYS A 50 13.25 -6.39 12.99
N ALA A 51 11.94 -6.51 13.20
CA ALA A 51 11.16 -7.63 12.68
C ALA A 51 11.21 -7.71 11.14
N LEU A 52 11.08 -6.58 10.45
CA LEU A 52 11.23 -6.52 8.99
C LEU A 52 12.62 -6.99 8.55
N HIS A 53 13.69 -6.51 9.18
CA HIS A 53 15.05 -6.89 8.83
C HIS A 53 15.28 -8.40 9.01
N GLU A 54 14.87 -8.96 10.16
CA GLU A 54 14.98 -10.38 10.45
C GLU A 54 14.18 -11.24 9.46
N CYS A 55 12.96 -10.82 9.10
CA CYS A 55 12.14 -11.54 8.13
C CYS A 55 12.73 -11.47 6.72
N LEU A 56 13.28 -10.32 6.31
CA LEU A 56 13.95 -10.19 5.00
C LEU A 56 15.16 -11.13 4.88
N GLN A 57 15.92 -11.35 5.96
CA GLN A 57 17.06 -12.27 5.96
C GLN A 57 16.68 -13.73 5.68
N GLN A 58 15.42 -14.13 5.92
CA GLN A 58 14.92 -15.48 5.64
C GLN A 58 14.71 -15.74 4.13
N PHE A 59 14.61 -14.68 3.33
CA PHE A 59 14.45 -14.79 1.89
C PHE A 59 15.82 -14.93 1.19
N SER A 60 15.82 -15.62 0.04
CA SER A 60 16.98 -15.64 -0.85
C SER A 60 17.35 -14.23 -1.33
N ALA A 61 18.60 -14.04 -1.76
CA ALA A 61 19.07 -12.75 -2.24
C ALA A 61 18.20 -12.21 -3.40
N GLU A 62 17.81 -13.09 -4.32
CA GLU A 62 16.93 -12.74 -5.44
C GLU A 62 15.53 -12.30 -5.00
N HIS A 63 14.93 -12.98 -4.02
CA HIS A 63 13.61 -12.62 -3.51
C HIS A 63 13.66 -11.30 -2.73
N ARG A 64 14.75 -11.04 -1.99
CA ARG A 64 14.98 -9.76 -1.31
C ARG A 64 15.09 -8.61 -2.30
N GLU A 65 15.88 -8.76 -3.35
CA GLU A 65 16.03 -7.76 -4.41
C GLU A 65 14.67 -7.43 -5.03
N LEU A 66 13.87 -8.45 -5.35
CA LEU A 66 12.54 -8.27 -5.91
C LEU A 66 11.57 -7.56 -4.96
N LEU A 67 11.63 -7.87 -3.65
CA LEU A 67 10.79 -7.22 -2.63
C LEU A 67 11.17 -5.74 -2.43
N LEU A 68 12.46 -5.41 -2.53
CA LEU A 68 12.98 -4.06 -2.31
C LEU A 68 12.93 -3.17 -3.55
N ALA A 69 12.89 -3.76 -4.75
CA ALA A 69 12.89 -3.03 -6.01
C ALA A 69 11.84 -1.90 -6.10
N PRO A 70 10.55 -2.09 -5.74
CA PRO A 70 9.56 -1.01 -5.79
C PRO A 70 9.83 0.15 -4.82
N HIS A 71 10.66 -0.08 -3.81
CA HIS A 71 11.08 0.93 -2.84
C HIS A 71 12.40 1.61 -3.24
N SER A 72 13.14 1.01 -4.18
CA SER A 72 14.28 1.65 -4.82
C SER A 72 13.78 2.58 -5.92
N SER A 73 14.37 3.76 -6.05
CA SER A 73 13.95 4.79 -7.00
C SER A 73 14.21 4.44 -8.48
N ALA A 74 14.70 3.23 -8.77
CA ALA A 74 15.39 2.95 -10.02
C ALA A 74 14.74 1.87 -10.91
N THR A 75 13.72 1.12 -10.47
CA THR A 75 13.28 -0.02 -11.28
C THR A 75 11.80 -0.35 -11.14
N SER A 76 11.08 -0.41 -12.27
CA SER A 76 9.71 -0.90 -12.31
C SER A 76 9.67 -2.43 -12.30
N VAL A 77 8.58 -3.02 -11.81
CA VAL A 77 8.38 -4.49 -11.82
C VAL A 77 8.40 -5.05 -13.25
N VAL A 78 8.07 -4.22 -14.24
CA VAL A 78 8.10 -4.58 -15.66
C VAL A 78 9.54 -4.72 -16.15
N GLU A 79 10.42 -3.75 -15.86
CA GLU A 79 11.84 -3.82 -16.20
C GLU A 79 12.53 -5.04 -15.56
N LEU A 80 12.16 -5.38 -14.31
CA LEU A 80 12.70 -6.57 -13.64
C LEU A 80 12.26 -7.89 -14.28
N SER A 81 11.10 -7.90 -14.93
CA SER A 81 10.61 -9.09 -15.64
C SER A 81 11.40 -9.34 -16.93
N GLU A 82 11.82 -8.28 -17.61
CA GLU A 82 12.67 -8.33 -18.80
C GLU A 82 14.08 -8.83 -18.44
N CYS A 83 14.67 -8.35 -17.34
CA CYS A 83 15.98 -8.80 -16.89
C CYS A 83 16.02 -10.26 -16.40
N ARG A 84 14.87 -10.84 -16.00
CA ARG A 84 14.80 -12.17 -15.37
C ARG A 84 14.15 -13.25 -16.25
N GLU A 85 13.94 -12.98 -17.54
CA GLU A 85 13.32 -13.90 -18.52
C GLU A 85 11.97 -14.48 -18.05
N LYS A 86 11.22 -13.73 -17.22
CA LYS A 86 9.92 -14.15 -16.69
C LYS A 86 8.84 -13.23 -17.21
N THR A 87 7.66 -13.78 -17.49
CA THR A 87 6.53 -12.93 -17.87
C THR A 87 6.16 -11.99 -16.71
N PRO A 88 5.73 -10.74 -17.00
CA PRO A 88 5.31 -9.80 -15.96
C PRO A 88 4.28 -10.40 -14.99
N ASN A 89 3.32 -11.18 -15.51
CA ASN A 89 2.28 -11.82 -14.70
C ASN A 89 2.86 -12.88 -13.73
N ALA A 90 3.83 -13.68 -14.16
CA ALA A 90 4.50 -14.63 -13.27
C ALA A 90 5.27 -13.91 -12.16
N LEU A 91 5.89 -12.76 -12.47
CA LEU A 91 6.61 -11.95 -11.50
C LEU A 91 5.66 -11.30 -10.49
N TYR A 92 4.53 -10.73 -10.93
CA TYR A 92 3.51 -10.18 -10.03
C TYR A 92 2.96 -11.23 -9.06
N LYS A 93 2.67 -12.44 -9.54
CA LYS A 93 2.20 -13.55 -8.67
C LYS A 93 3.26 -13.98 -7.67
N LEU A 94 4.52 -14.04 -8.09
CA LEU A 94 5.64 -14.35 -7.21
C LEU A 94 5.79 -13.25 -6.14
N LEU A 95 5.77 -11.98 -6.53
CA LEU A 95 5.84 -10.84 -5.63
C LEU A 95 4.68 -10.82 -4.61
N GLY A 96 3.47 -11.15 -5.05
CA GLY A 96 2.30 -11.28 -4.15
C GLY A 96 2.54 -12.31 -3.06
N ARG A 97 2.96 -13.54 -3.43
CA ARG A 97 3.26 -14.61 -2.48
C ARG A 97 4.40 -14.24 -1.51
N LEU A 98 5.45 -13.60 -2.01
CA LEU A 98 6.56 -13.15 -1.16
C LEU A 98 6.10 -12.08 -0.15
N ARG A 99 5.23 -11.16 -0.56
CA ARG A 99 4.67 -10.13 0.33
C ARG A 99 3.78 -10.74 1.41
N GLU A 100 2.98 -11.74 1.07
CA GLU A 100 2.18 -12.49 2.05
C GLU A 100 3.08 -13.17 3.08
N GLN A 101 4.09 -13.92 2.64
CA GLN A 101 5.06 -14.57 3.52
C GLN A 101 5.81 -13.58 4.42
N LEU A 102 6.23 -12.44 3.86
CA LEU A 102 6.90 -11.39 4.62
C LEU A 102 5.97 -10.81 5.69
N ALA A 103 4.71 -10.53 5.32
CA ALA A 103 3.72 -9.99 6.24
C ALA A 103 3.37 -10.99 7.35
N ASP A 104 3.27 -12.29 7.05
CA ASP A 104 3.08 -13.34 8.04
C ASP A 104 4.24 -13.40 9.03
N CYS A 105 5.48 -13.40 8.53
CA CYS A 105 6.66 -13.40 9.38
C CYS A 105 6.70 -12.18 10.31
N ILE A 106 6.39 -10.99 9.78
CA ILE A 106 6.39 -9.75 10.58
C ILE A 106 5.28 -9.79 11.64
N ARG A 107 4.07 -10.25 11.28
CA ARG A 107 2.95 -10.41 12.22
C ARG A 107 3.28 -11.35 13.37
N LEU A 108 4.00 -12.44 13.11
CA LEU A 108 4.41 -13.40 14.15
C LEU A 108 5.46 -12.82 15.11
N LYS A 109 6.28 -11.88 14.66
CA LYS A 109 7.34 -11.26 15.47
C LYS A 109 6.91 -10.00 16.21
N LEU A 110 5.80 -9.38 15.81
CA LEU A 110 5.27 -8.21 16.48
C LEU A 110 4.19 -8.62 17.49
N PRO A 111 4.19 -8.03 18.69
CA PRO A 111 3.02 -8.14 19.57
C PRO A 111 1.82 -7.56 18.82
N ALA A 112 0.65 -8.20 18.95
CA ALA A 112 -0.59 -7.70 18.35
C ALA A 112 -0.74 -6.21 18.69
N GLU A 113 -0.86 -5.37 17.67
CA GLU A 113 -1.10 -3.94 17.87
C GLU A 113 -2.36 -3.80 18.72
N VAL A 114 -2.19 -3.37 19.98
CA VAL A 114 -3.31 -3.01 20.84
C VAL A 114 -3.99 -1.81 20.17
N PRO A 115 -5.32 -1.88 19.92
CA PRO A 115 -6.05 -0.88 19.16
C PRO A 115 -6.02 0.51 19.79
#